data_AF-A0A1L1PP44-F1
#
_entry.id   AF-A0A1L1PP44-F1
#
_cell.length_a   1.000
_cell.length_b   1.000
_cell.length_c   1.000
_cell.angle_alpha   90.00
_cell.angle_beta   90.00
_cell.angle_gamma   90.00
#
_symmetry.space_group_name_H-M   'P 1'
#
loop_
_entity.id
_entity.type
_entity.pdbx_description
1 polymer ?
#
loop_
_entity_poly.entity_id
_entity_poly.type
_entity_poly.pdbx_seq_one_letter_code
_entity_poly.pdbx_strand_id
1 'polypeptide(L)'
;MTSVLVLLDGAKASPLAKDLQAAGLQVPEVLDAVHQLMAGVVRHAPDLVVVDAPLPGEALFQALAALAGTAPRPVLVFTGDVDAQNMARALDAGVQVWAVNGYGAPRLRPLIHLAQARFQREQALREELRDLTQRFEERKLVERAKGILMRARQIPDEDAFQLLRGAAMQTQQRMGQLAQQIIHSARYAEGVNRAGQLRMLSQRVVKLHLLCLAGVDEARHRALLDESAARIDANLALLQRNLSQPTFGDLIAPPSEAWARLKPLLRGAPAAAPAQADALADELLASAERLTASLESAGSVAPLRALNTAGRQRMLSQRYAKCALLALLEPAAVSQHAQAMDEARQAFEQGLAYLQAAPLSTPEIRAAMDAALGAWQQMLAGAALAERATGRERQNRLGAFATASEAVLDAVERLTAQVEHSMQLLMG
;
A
#
# COMPACT_ATOMS: atom_id res chain seq x y z
N MET A 1 -49.24 -16.24 10.83
CA MET A 1 -49.32 -16.51 12.28
C MET A 1 -47.92 -16.48 12.82
N THR A 2 -47.69 -15.90 14.01
CA THR A 2 -46.33 -15.81 14.59
C THR A 2 -45.84 -17.20 14.98
N SER A 3 -44.66 -17.56 14.49
CA SER A 3 -43.95 -18.81 14.75
C SER A 3 -42.93 -18.64 15.87
N VAL A 4 -42.89 -19.58 16.81
CA VAL A 4 -42.06 -19.51 18.00
C VAL A 4 -41.30 -20.82 18.17
N LEU A 5 -39.98 -20.76 18.10
CA LEU A 5 -39.14 -21.89 18.46
C LEU A 5 -38.95 -21.89 19.98
N VAL A 6 -39.23 -23.03 20.62
CA VAL A 6 -39.11 -23.16 22.08
C VAL A 6 -37.86 -23.98 22.41
N LEU A 7 -37.05 -23.50 23.35
CA LEU A 7 -35.94 -24.24 23.93
C LEU A 7 -36.21 -24.47 25.42
N LEU A 8 -36.24 -25.74 25.82
CA LEU A 8 -36.36 -26.15 27.22
C LEU A 8 -34.97 -26.54 27.73
N ASP A 9 -34.32 -25.67 28.49
CA ASP A 9 -33.00 -25.93 29.07
C ASP A 9 -33.16 -26.35 30.55
N GLY A 10 -33.18 -27.66 30.78
CA GLY A 10 -33.39 -28.25 32.11
C GLY A 10 -34.86 -28.34 32.57
N ALA A 11 -35.82 -27.76 31.83
CA ALA A 11 -37.25 -27.76 32.14
C ALA A 11 -38.01 -28.93 31.46
N LYS A 12 -37.81 -30.18 31.90
CA LYS A 12 -38.32 -31.41 31.24
C LYS A 12 -39.86 -31.55 31.15
N ALA A 13 -40.65 -30.70 31.79
CA ALA A 13 -42.12 -30.78 31.83
C ALA A 13 -42.81 -29.40 31.77
N SER A 14 -42.32 -28.49 30.93
CA SER A 14 -42.90 -27.14 30.80
C SER A 14 -44.21 -27.14 30.01
N PRO A 15 -45.31 -26.50 30.50
CA PRO A 15 -46.55 -26.32 29.75
C PRO A 15 -46.41 -25.27 28.62
N LEU A 16 -45.26 -24.61 28.50
CA LEU A 16 -45.01 -23.46 27.63
C LEU A 16 -45.42 -23.67 26.17
N ALA A 17 -45.09 -24.80 25.56
CA ALA A 17 -45.46 -25.05 24.17
C ALA A 17 -46.99 -25.07 23.99
N LYS A 18 -47.73 -25.68 24.93
CA LYS A 18 -49.20 -25.76 24.89
C LYS A 18 -49.83 -24.40 25.14
N ASP A 19 -49.29 -23.63 26.09
CA ASP A 19 -49.81 -22.31 26.42
C ASP A 19 -49.56 -21.29 25.30
N LEU A 20 -48.41 -21.37 24.62
CA LEU A 20 -48.14 -20.58 23.41
C LEU A 20 -49.11 -20.95 22.27
N GLN A 21 -49.37 -22.24 22.06
CA GLN A 21 -50.37 -22.71 21.08
C GLN A 21 -51.78 -22.24 21.42
N ALA A 22 -52.19 -22.31 22.69
CA ALA A 22 -53.48 -21.81 23.17
C ALA A 22 -53.59 -20.27 23.00
N ALA A 23 -52.47 -19.56 23.07
CA ALA A 23 -52.38 -18.13 22.76
C ALA A 23 -52.40 -17.84 21.23
N GLY A 24 -52.51 -18.86 20.37
CA GLY A 24 -52.62 -18.73 18.91
C GLY A 24 -51.28 -18.59 18.19
N LEU A 25 -50.18 -19.02 18.81
CA LEU A 25 -48.84 -19.01 18.22
C LEU A 25 -48.50 -20.40 17.67
N GLN A 26 -47.70 -20.47 16.61
CA GLN A 26 -47.24 -21.74 16.07
C GLN A 26 -45.92 -22.14 16.71
N VAL A 27 -45.85 -23.36 17.24
CA VAL A 27 -44.61 -23.92 17.82
C VAL A 27 -44.17 -25.08 16.92
N PRO A 28 -43.31 -24.83 15.91
CA PRO A 28 -42.93 -25.85 14.93
C PRO A 28 -42.06 -26.94 15.53
N GLU A 29 -41.24 -26.61 16.53
CA GLU A 29 -40.34 -27.53 17.20
C GLU A 29 -40.12 -27.05 18.64
N VAL A 30 -39.94 -28.01 19.55
CA VAL A 30 -39.50 -27.78 20.93
C VAL A 30 -38.17 -28.49 21.09
N LEU A 31 -37.11 -27.70 21.32
CA LEU A 31 -35.76 -28.17 21.52
C LEU A 31 -35.54 -28.48 23.00
N ASP A 32 -34.78 -29.53 23.29
CA ASP A 32 -34.46 -29.98 24.64
C ASP A 32 -33.00 -29.76 25.04
N ALA A 33 -32.20 -29.24 24.11
CA ALA A 33 -30.79 -28.98 24.34
C ALA A 33 -30.29 -27.73 23.59
N VAL A 34 -29.49 -26.92 24.29
CA VAL A 34 -28.94 -25.65 23.80
C VAL A 34 -28.19 -25.79 22.46
N HIS A 35 -27.45 -26.88 22.27
CA HIS A 35 -26.66 -27.11 21.04
C HIS A 35 -27.53 -27.23 19.77
N GLN A 36 -28.82 -27.52 19.91
CA GLN A 36 -29.76 -27.62 18.78
C GLN A 36 -30.27 -26.25 18.34
N LEU A 37 -30.10 -25.20 19.15
CA LEU A 37 -30.74 -23.90 18.96
C LEU A 37 -30.46 -23.29 17.58
N MET A 38 -29.19 -23.20 17.19
CA MET A 38 -28.80 -22.62 15.90
C MET A 38 -29.41 -23.40 14.73
N ALA A 39 -29.32 -24.72 14.76
CA ALA A 39 -29.87 -25.58 13.71
C ALA A 39 -31.40 -25.46 13.61
N GLY A 40 -32.10 -25.40 14.76
CA GLY A 40 -33.54 -25.18 14.81
C GLY A 40 -33.95 -23.82 14.25
N VAL A 41 -33.23 -22.74 14.59
CA VAL A 41 -33.50 -21.40 14.04
C VAL A 41 -33.29 -21.35 12.53
N VAL A 42 -32.19 -21.92 12.03
CA VAL A 42 -31.89 -21.95 10.58
C VAL A 42 -32.94 -22.78 9.83
N ARG A 43 -33.35 -23.92 10.40
CA ARG A 43 -34.34 -24.81 9.80
C ARG A 43 -35.74 -24.20 9.72
N HIS A 44 -36.19 -23.58 10.80
CA HIS A 44 -37.58 -23.14 10.94
C HIS A 44 -37.79 -21.65 10.70
N ALA A 45 -36.72 -20.85 10.67
CA ALA A 45 -36.77 -19.40 10.50
C ALA A 45 -37.83 -18.70 11.39
N PRO A 46 -37.92 -19.01 12.70
CA PRO A 46 -39.02 -18.60 13.58
C PRO A 46 -39.06 -17.08 13.79
N ASP A 47 -40.23 -16.52 14.05
CA ASP A 47 -40.40 -15.08 14.33
C ASP A 47 -39.86 -14.66 15.71
N LEU A 48 -39.67 -15.61 16.63
CA LEU A 48 -39.17 -15.42 17.99
C LEU A 48 -38.63 -16.76 18.53
N VAL A 49 -37.60 -16.69 19.37
CA VAL A 49 -37.15 -17.80 20.20
C VAL A 49 -37.62 -17.56 21.64
N VAL A 50 -38.26 -18.56 22.24
CA VAL A 50 -38.57 -18.57 23.68
C VAL A 50 -37.73 -19.63 24.35
N VAL A 51 -36.99 -19.24 25.37
CA VAL A 51 -36.20 -20.14 26.19
C VAL A 51 -36.85 -20.26 27.57
N ASP A 52 -37.07 -21.48 28.03
CA ASP A 52 -37.42 -21.77 29.41
C ASP A 52 -36.20 -22.39 30.08
N ALA A 53 -35.50 -21.58 30.88
CA ALA A 53 -34.24 -21.94 31.54
C ALA A 53 -34.31 -21.48 33.01
N PRO A 54 -34.73 -22.35 33.94
CA PRO A 54 -34.84 -22.01 35.36
C PRO A 54 -33.55 -21.46 35.95
N LEU A 55 -32.41 -22.02 35.56
CA LEU A 55 -31.06 -21.61 35.91
C LEU A 55 -30.18 -21.60 34.64
N PRO A 56 -30.13 -20.48 33.92
CA PRO A 56 -29.43 -20.38 32.64
C PRO A 56 -27.92 -20.44 32.85
N GLY A 57 -27.26 -21.33 32.10
CA GLY A 57 -25.82 -21.54 32.18
C GLY A 57 -25.03 -20.83 31.08
N GLU A 58 -23.70 -20.92 31.18
CA GLU A 58 -22.75 -20.35 30.21
C GLU A 58 -23.03 -20.80 28.76
N ALA A 59 -23.34 -22.08 28.57
CA ALA A 59 -23.60 -22.65 27.25
C ALA A 59 -24.76 -21.96 26.54
N LEU A 60 -25.81 -21.57 27.28
CA LEU A 60 -26.96 -20.86 26.74
C LEU A 60 -26.56 -19.44 26.31
N PHE A 61 -25.84 -18.69 27.15
CA PHE A 61 -25.38 -17.34 26.78
C PHE A 61 -24.50 -17.36 25.54
N GLN A 62 -23.59 -18.33 25.43
CA GLN A 62 -22.74 -18.48 24.24
C GLN A 62 -23.56 -18.80 22.98
N ALA A 63 -24.54 -19.70 23.08
CA ALA A 63 -25.42 -20.03 21.96
C ALA A 63 -26.28 -18.84 21.52
N LEU A 64 -26.79 -18.05 22.46
CA LEU A 64 -27.58 -16.84 22.19
C LEU A 64 -26.72 -15.72 21.57
N ALA A 65 -25.51 -15.51 22.08
CA ALA A 65 -24.58 -14.54 21.50
C ALA A 65 -24.18 -14.94 20.06
N ALA A 66 -23.92 -16.23 19.82
CA ALA A 66 -23.68 -16.74 18.47
C ALA A 66 -24.90 -16.52 17.56
N LEU A 67 -26.11 -16.77 18.06
CA LEU A 67 -27.36 -16.54 17.33
C LEU A 67 -27.54 -15.06 16.95
N ALA A 68 -27.31 -14.14 17.89
CA ALA A 68 -27.42 -12.71 17.65
C ALA A 68 -26.45 -12.22 16.56
N GLY A 69 -25.30 -12.87 16.39
CA GLY A 69 -24.30 -12.53 15.38
C GLY A 69 -24.56 -13.12 13.99
N THR A 70 -25.18 -14.31 13.89
CA THR A 70 -25.32 -15.04 12.62
C THR A 70 -26.73 -15.05 12.04
N ALA A 71 -27.76 -15.25 12.88
CA ALA A 71 -29.16 -15.37 12.49
C ALA A 71 -30.05 -14.69 13.54
N PRO A 72 -29.98 -13.36 13.67
CA PRO A 72 -30.60 -12.63 14.77
C PRO A 72 -32.12 -12.83 14.77
N ARG A 73 -32.67 -13.23 15.93
CA ARG A 73 -34.10 -13.34 16.19
C ARG A 73 -34.44 -12.68 17.53
N PRO A 74 -35.67 -12.20 17.73
CA PRO A 74 -36.15 -11.82 19.04
C PRO A 74 -36.05 -13.01 20.01
N VAL A 75 -35.42 -12.82 21.16
CA VAL A 75 -35.26 -13.84 22.20
C VAL A 75 -35.95 -13.39 23.48
N LEU A 76 -36.78 -14.27 24.01
CA LEU A 76 -37.39 -14.14 25.32
C LEU A 76 -36.95 -15.31 26.20
N VAL A 77 -36.46 -15.02 27.40
CA VAL A 77 -36.01 -16.04 28.37
C VAL A 77 -36.93 -15.98 29.60
N PHE A 78 -37.56 -17.10 29.92
CA PHE A 78 -38.19 -17.35 31.21
C PHE A 78 -37.19 -18.02 32.14
N THR A 79 -37.06 -17.49 33.36
CA THR A 79 -36.08 -18.01 34.33
C THR A 79 -36.56 -17.84 35.77
N GLY A 80 -35.96 -18.60 36.69
CA GLY A 80 -36.04 -18.36 38.14
C GLY A 80 -34.90 -17.50 38.67
N ASP A 81 -33.93 -17.14 37.82
CA ASP A 81 -32.74 -16.42 38.21
C ASP A 81 -33.00 -14.92 38.39
N VAL A 82 -32.83 -14.46 39.64
CA VAL A 82 -32.98 -13.06 40.08
C VAL A 82 -31.66 -12.29 40.06
N ASP A 83 -30.54 -12.92 39.71
CA ASP A 83 -29.22 -12.30 39.71
C ASP A 83 -29.12 -11.20 38.62
N ALA A 84 -28.84 -9.99 39.06
CA ALA A 84 -28.64 -8.83 38.19
C ALA A 84 -27.45 -8.99 37.24
N GLN A 85 -26.42 -9.75 37.63
CA GLN A 85 -25.26 -10.01 36.76
C GLN A 85 -25.66 -10.90 35.57
N ASN A 86 -26.40 -11.99 35.82
CA ASN A 86 -26.88 -12.86 34.73
C ASN A 86 -27.92 -12.15 33.85
N MET A 87 -28.73 -11.25 34.42
CA MET A 87 -29.60 -10.38 33.62
C MET A 87 -28.82 -9.48 32.66
N ALA A 88 -27.76 -8.82 33.13
CA ALA A 88 -26.90 -7.99 32.28
C ALA A 88 -26.24 -8.83 31.17
N ARG A 89 -25.70 -10.00 31.53
CA ARG A 89 -25.10 -10.94 30.58
C ARG A 89 -26.10 -11.44 29.53
N ALA A 90 -27.35 -11.64 29.91
CA ALA A 90 -28.41 -12.03 28.97
C ALA A 90 -28.68 -10.91 27.94
N LEU A 91 -28.74 -9.65 28.39
CA LEU A 91 -28.88 -8.50 27.50
C LEU A 91 -27.69 -8.40 26.53
N ASP A 92 -26.46 -8.56 27.03
CA ASP A 92 -25.24 -8.58 26.21
C ASP A 92 -25.22 -9.75 25.21
N ALA A 93 -25.80 -10.90 25.59
CA ALA A 93 -25.98 -12.06 24.71
C ALA A 93 -27.11 -11.89 23.69
N GLY A 94 -27.80 -10.75 23.66
CA GLY A 94 -28.84 -10.43 22.70
C GLY A 94 -30.26 -10.85 23.10
N VAL A 95 -30.53 -11.05 24.39
CA VAL A 95 -31.89 -11.31 24.92
C VAL A 95 -32.68 -10.01 25.04
N GLN A 96 -33.88 -9.95 24.46
CA GLN A 96 -34.72 -8.75 24.54
C GLN A 96 -35.58 -8.70 25.81
N VAL A 97 -35.98 -9.86 26.33
CA VAL A 97 -36.80 -9.97 27.54
C VAL A 97 -36.27 -11.07 28.44
N TRP A 98 -35.86 -10.69 29.65
CA TRP A 98 -35.54 -11.56 30.77
C TRP A 98 -36.69 -11.56 31.76
N ALA A 99 -37.49 -12.63 31.76
CA ALA A 99 -38.71 -12.74 32.55
C ALA A 99 -38.49 -13.69 33.74
N VAL A 100 -38.31 -13.09 34.92
CA VAL A 100 -38.15 -13.81 36.19
C VAL A 100 -39.50 -14.30 36.71
N ASN A 101 -39.51 -15.46 37.36
CA ASN A 101 -40.68 -16.14 37.93
C ASN A 101 -41.71 -16.58 36.86
N GLY A 102 -41.21 -16.95 35.68
CA GLY A 102 -42.02 -17.50 34.60
C GLY A 102 -43.05 -16.52 34.03
N TYR A 103 -44.22 -17.05 33.64
CA TYR A 103 -45.31 -16.28 33.04
C TYR A 103 -46.68 -16.74 33.53
N GLY A 104 -47.66 -15.84 33.46
CA GLY A 104 -49.08 -16.22 33.44
C GLY A 104 -49.57 -16.23 32.00
N ALA A 105 -50.49 -17.13 31.64
CA ALA A 105 -51.00 -17.26 30.26
C ALA A 105 -51.44 -15.94 29.61
N PRO A 106 -52.12 -14.99 30.31
CA PRO A 106 -52.49 -13.70 29.73
C PRO A 106 -51.30 -12.79 29.38
N ARG A 107 -50.11 -13.04 29.95
CA ARG A 107 -48.90 -12.21 29.76
C ARG A 107 -48.05 -12.65 28.56
N LEU A 108 -48.29 -13.84 27.99
CA LEU A 108 -47.49 -14.36 26.88
C LEU A 108 -47.47 -13.43 25.67
N ARG A 109 -48.64 -13.05 25.15
CA ARG A 109 -48.74 -12.15 23.99
C ARG A 109 -48.09 -10.78 24.24
N PRO A 110 -48.39 -10.05 25.35
CA PRO A 110 -47.71 -8.79 25.64
C PRO A 110 -46.18 -8.91 25.73
N LEU A 111 -45.65 -9.98 26.35
CA LEU A 111 -44.21 -10.17 26.48
C LEU A 111 -43.54 -10.48 25.14
N ILE A 112 -44.20 -11.24 24.27
CA ILE A 112 -43.72 -11.52 22.91
C ILE A 112 -43.70 -10.24 22.08
N HIS A 113 -44.77 -9.45 22.11
CA HIS A 113 -44.80 -8.16 21.43
C HIS A 113 -43.70 -7.22 21.95
N LEU A 114 -43.44 -7.22 23.26
CA LEU A 114 -42.33 -6.45 23.84
C LEU A 114 -40.97 -6.93 23.33
N ALA A 115 -40.72 -8.24 23.30
CA ALA A 115 -39.47 -8.80 22.78
C ALA A 115 -39.26 -8.45 21.31
N GLN A 116 -40.30 -8.60 20.48
CA GLN A 116 -40.26 -8.24 19.07
C GLN A 116 -40.03 -6.75 18.86
N ALA A 117 -40.72 -5.89 19.60
CA ALA A 117 -40.55 -4.43 19.50
C ALA A 117 -39.14 -3.98 19.92
N ARG A 118 -38.60 -4.55 21.00
CA ARG A 118 -37.22 -4.28 21.44
C ARG A 118 -36.21 -4.74 20.39
N PHE A 119 -36.40 -5.92 19.82
CA PHE A 119 -35.54 -6.46 18.77
C PHE A 119 -35.56 -5.55 17.53
N GLN A 120 -36.74 -5.16 17.04
CA GLN A 120 -36.88 -4.27 15.89
C GLN A 120 -36.17 -2.93 16.11
N ARG A 121 -36.32 -2.34 17.31
CA ARG A 121 -35.64 -1.09 17.66
C ARG A 121 -34.11 -1.26 17.69
N GLU A 122 -33.63 -2.35 18.26
CA GLU A 122 -32.21 -2.66 18.32
C GLU A 122 -31.61 -2.89 16.93
N GLN A 123 -32.30 -3.65 16.07
CA GLN A 123 -31.87 -3.86 14.69
C GLN A 123 -31.84 -2.56 13.89
N ALA A 124 -32.86 -1.70 14.02
CA ALA A 124 -32.88 -0.39 13.35
C ALA A 124 -31.70 0.49 13.77
N LEU A 125 -31.35 0.53 15.06
CA LEU A 125 -30.18 1.26 15.55
C LEU A 125 -28.87 0.67 15.03
N ARG A 126 -28.75 -0.66 14.96
CA ARG A 126 -27.56 -1.33 14.40
C ARG A 126 -27.41 -1.06 12.91
N GLU A 127 -28.50 -1.03 12.15
CA GLU A 127 -28.51 -0.65 10.73
C GLU A 127 -28.09 0.81 10.55
N GLU A 128 -28.64 1.73 11.33
CA GLU A 128 -28.27 3.15 11.27
C GLU A 128 -26.78 3.36 11.61
N LEU A 129 -26.27 2.69 12.64
CA LEU A 129 -24.85 2.71 12.99
C LEU A 129 -23.96 2.15 11.88
N ARG A 130 -24.38 1.06 11.22
CA ARG A 130 -23.66 0.47 10.09
C ARG A 130 -23.62 1.44 8.91
N ASP A 131 -24.74 2.05 8.56
CA ASP A 131 -24.86 3.02 7.47
C ASP A 131 -23.99 4.27 7.71
N LEU A 132 -24.04 4.82 8.93
CA LEU A 132 -23.21 5.96 9.31
C LEU A 132 -21.72 5.62 9.25
N THR A 133 -21.33 4.44 9.75
CA THR A 133 -19.95 3.96 9.71
C THR A 133 -19.46 3.82 8.28
N GLN A 134 -20.28 3.22 7.39
CA GLN A 134 -19.93 3.08 5.98
C GLN A 134 -19.74 4.44 5.29
N ARG A 135 -20.69 5.38 5.48
CA ARG A 135 -20.59 6.73 4.90
C ARG A 135 -19.35 7.48 5.39
N PHE A 136 -18.98 7.30 6.65
CA PHE A 136 -17.79 7.91 7.22
C PHE A 136 -16.50 7.33 6.61
N GLU A 137 -16.39 6.02 6.47
CA GLU A 137 -15.24 5.38 5.82
C GLU A 137 -15.13 5.76 4.33
N GLU A 138 -16.26 5.81 3.61
CA GLU A 138 -16.28 6.30 2.23
C GLU A 138 -15.80 7.76 2.15
N ARG A 139 -16.23 8.63 3.05
CA ARG A 139 -15.76 10.02 3.11
C ARG A 139 -14.26 10.12 3.38
N LYS A 140 -13.70 9.31 4.28
CA LYS A 140 -12.24 9.27 4.52
C LYS A 140 -11.46 8.90 3.26
N LEU A 141 -11.95 7.92 2.50
CA LEU A 141 -11.32 7.51 1.24
C LEU A 141 -11.37 8.66 0.23
N VAL A 142 -12.52 9.30 0.07
CA VAL A 142 -12.68 10.45 -0.84
C VAL A 142 -11.75 11.61 -0.49
N GLU A 143 -11.68 12.01 0.79
CA GLU A 143 -10.78 13.10 1.22
C GLU A 143 -9.31 12.74 1.01
N ARG A 144 -8.91 11.48 1.25
CA ARG A 144 -7.55 11.02 0.94
C ARG A 144 -7.24 11.06 -0.55
N ALA A 145 -8.17 10.62 -1.40
CA ALA A 145 -7.98 10.65 -2.84
C ALA A 145 -7.91 12.08 -3.38
N LYS A 146 -8.76 12.99 -2.88
CA LYS A 146 -8.66 14.44 -3.17
C LYS A 146 -7.28 14.98 -2.82
N GLY A 147 -6.76 14.71 -1.62
CA GLY A 147 -5.43 15.15 -1.20
C GLY A 147 -4.27 14.59 -2.04
N ILE A 148 -4.45 13.42 -2.68
CA ILE A 148 -3.50 12.90 -3.67
C ILE A 148 -3.61 13.69 -4.97
N LEU A 149 -4.82 13.90 -5.49
CA LEU A 149 -5.08 14.64 -6.73
C LEU A 149 -4.60 16.10 -6.64
N MET A 150 -4.85 16.76 -5.50
CA MET A 150 -4.37 18.12 -5.23
C MET A 150 -2.85 18.22 -5.35
N ARG A 151 -2.10 17.28 -4.76
CA ARG A 151 -0.63 17.29 -4.83
C ARG A 151 -0.11 16.92 -6.21
N ALA A 152 -0.73 15.94 -6.86
CA ALA A 152 -0.31 15.44 -8.16
C ALA A 152 -0.53 16.49 -9.27
N ARG A 153 -1.69 17.16 -9.27
CA ARG A 153 -2.06 18.13 -10.32
C ARG A 153 -1.95 19.59 -9.89
N GLN A 154 -1.55 19.87 -8.65
CA GLN A 154 -1.47 21.23 -8.08
C GLN A 154 -2.79 22.01 -8.19
N ILE A 155 -3.91 21.32 -7.96
CA ILE A 155 -5.27 21.88 -8.03
C ILE A 155 -5.86 22.09 -6.63
N PRO A 156 -6.78 23.06 -6.45
CA PRO A 156 -7.49 23.27 -5.19
C PRO A 156 -8.47 22.13 -4.89
N ASP A 157 -8.98 22.13 -3.66
CA ASP A 157 -9.85 21.06 -3.13
C ASP A 157 -11.12 20.83 -3.95
N GLU A 158 -11.78 21.91 -4.37
CA GLU A 158 -13.02 21.86 -5.15
C GLU A 158 -12.78 21.21 -6.52
N ASP A 159 -11.74 21.63 -7.23
CA ASP A 159 -11.37 21.07 -8.53
C ASP A 159 -11.00 19.59 -8.42
N ALA A 160 -10.32 19.18 -7.34
CA ALA A 160 -10.02 17.79 -7.07
C ALA A 160 -11.29 16.95 -6.83
N PHE A 161 -12.28 17.50 -6.12
CA PHE A 161 -13.57 16.83 -5.92
C PHE A 161 -14.36 16.70 -7.23
N GLN A 162 -14.42 17.76 -8.05
CA GLN A 162 -15.11 17.73 -9.34
C GLN A 162 -14.45 16.74 -10.30
N LEU A 163 -13.11 16.70 -10.34
CA LEU A 163 -12.35 15.74 -11.14
C LEU A 163 -12.65 14.30 -10.72
N LEU A 164 -12.58 14.01 -9.42
CA LEU A 164 -12.88 12.68 -8.88
C LEU A 164 -14.32 12.25 -9.21
N ARG A 165 -15.27 13.18 -9.07
CA ARG A 165 -16.68 12.94 -9.39
C ARG A 165 -16.91 12.70 -10.87
N GLY A 166 -16.30 13.51 -11.74
CA GLY A 166 -16.39 13.35 -13.20
C GLY A 166 -15.86 11.98 -13.65
N ALA A 167 -14.71 11.57 -13.12
CA ALA A 167 -14.11 10.27 -13.40
C ALA A 167 -14.98 9.10 -12.90
N ALA A 168 -15.58 9.22 -11.71
CA ALA A 168 -16.49 8.20 -11.17
C ALA A 168 -17.74 8.01 -12.05
N MET A 169 -18.27 9.12 -12.60
CA MET A 169 -19.41 9.09 -13.52
C MET A 169 -19.04 8.45 -14.87
N GLN A 170 -17.88 8.80 -15.43
CA GLN A 170 -17.40 8.22 -16.70
C GLN A 170 -17.15 6.71 -16.59
N THR A 171 -16.64 6.25 -15.44
CA THR A 171 -16.33 4.84 -15.17
C THR A 171 -17.50 4.04 -14.57
N GLN A 172 -18.65 4.68 -14.32
CA GLN A 172 -19.83 4.09 -13.69
C GLN A 172 -19.54 3.44 -12.32
N GLN A 173 -18.64 4.03 -11.53
CA GLN A 173 -18.21 3.51 -10.23
C GLN A 173 -18.69 4.40 -9.08
N ARG A 174 -18.79 3.82 -7.87
CA ARG A 174 -19.03 4.61 -6.66
C ARG A 174 -17.78 5.44 -6.32
N MET A 175 -17.99 6.65 -5.80
CA MET A 175 -16.90 7.55 -5.38
C MET A 175 -15.88 6.88 -4.45
N GLY A 176 -16.36 6.11 -3.45
CA GLY A 176 -15.47 5.39 -2.54
C GLY A 176 -14.59 4.33 -3.22
N GLN A 177 -15.13 3.64 -4.24
CA GLN A 177 -14.37 2.64 -5.01
C GLN A 177 -13.29 3.28 -5.87
N LEU A 178 -13.64 4.35 -6.61
CA LEU A 178 -12.67 5.09 -7.41
C LEU A 178 -11.59 5.74 -6.52
N ALA A 179 -11.98 6.30 -5.37
CA ALA A 179 -11.06 6.85 -4.39
C ALA A 179 -10.07 5.78 -3.90
N GLN A 180 -10.54 4.57 -3.60
CA GLN A 180 -9.68 3.46 -3.21
C GLN A 180 -8.70 3.07 -4.32
N GLN A 181 -9.15 3.02 -5.58
CA GLN A 181 -8.29 2.75 -6.74
C GLN A 181 -7.21 3.83 -6.91
N ILE A 182 -7.56 5.11 -6.79
CA ILE A 182 -6.60 6.23 -6.86
C ILE A 182 -5.56 6.12 -5.74
N ILE A 183 -5.99 5.86 -4.50
CA ILE A 183 -5.09 5.69 -3.36
C ILE A 183 -4.14 4.52 -3.59
N HIS A 184 -4.67 3.40 -4.11
CA HIS A 184 -3.88 2.23 -4.44
C HIS A 184 -2.86 2.57 -5.52
N SER A 185 -3.29 3.04 -6.69
CA SER A 185 -2.41 3.40 -7.81
C SER A 185 -1.33 4.41 -7.41
N ALA A 186 -1.66 5.42 -6.61
CA ALA A 186 -0.68 6.40 -6.13
C ALA A 186 0.40 5.76 -5.23
N ARG A 187 0.04 4.80 -4.38
CA ARG A 187 1.00 4.05 -3.55
C ARG A 187 1.97 3.25 -4.41
N TYR A 188 1.47 2.58 -5.47
CA TYR A 188 2.33 1.84 -6.39
C TYR A 188 3.24 2.77 -7.19
N ALA A 189 2.70 3.87 -7.72
CA ALA A 189 3.50 4.87 -8.44
C ALA A 189 4.61 5.47 -7.57
N GLU A 190 4.32 5.78 -6.30
CA GLU A 190 5.35 6.21 -5.36
C GLU A 190 6.40 5.09 -5.16
N GLY A 191 5.98 3.85 -4.93
CA GLY A 191 6.88 2.70 -4.81
C GLY A 191 7.81 2.53 -6.00
N VAL A 192 7.28 2.60 -7.23
CA VAL A 192 8.05 2.53 -8.49
C VAL A 192 9.08 3.66 -8.54
N ASN A 193 8.70 4.90 -8.21
CA ASN A 193 9.63 6.02 -8.22
C ASN A 193 10.76 5.83 -7.18
N ARG A 194 10.44 5.40 -5.94
CA ARG A 194 11.44 5.15 -4.89
C ARG A 194 12.40 4.04 -5.28
N ALA A 195 11.88 2.91 -5.78
CA ALA A 195 12.70 1.79 -6.26
C ALA A 195 13.56 2.22 -7.48
N GLY A 196 13.00 3.00 -8.40
CA GLY A 196 13.72 3.58 -9.53
C GLY A 196 14.87 4.51 -9.11
N GLN A 197 14.67 5.32 -8.05
CA GLN A 197 15.73 6.17 -7.50
C GLN A 197 16.87 5.36 -6.88
N LEU A 198 16.60 4.20 -6.25
CA LEU A 198 17.65 3.33 -5.73
C LEU A 198 18.61 2.86 -6.82
N ARG A 199 18.11 2.60 -8.04
CA ARG A 199 18.93 2.22 -9.19
C ARG A 199 19.96 3.29 -9.56
N MET A 200 19.54 4.55 -9.59
CA MET A 200 20.45 5.67 -9.87
C MET A 200 21.41 5.91 -8.70
N LEU A 201 20.87 5.94 -7.48
CA LEU A 201 21.64 6.24 -6.28
C LEU A 201 22.73 5.18 -6.03
N SER A 202 22.48 3.89 -6.32
CA SER A 202 23.49 2.85 -6.19
C SER A 202 24.73 3.11 -7.06
N GLN A 203 24.53 3.67 -8.25
CA GLN A 203 25.63 4.04 -9.15
C GLN A 203 26.29 5.36 -8.72
N ARG A 204 25.48 6.36 -8.33
CA ARG A 204 25.95 7.69 -7.92
C ARG A 204 26.85 7.61 -6.69
N VAL A 205 26.51 6.81 -5.67
CA VAL A 205 27.32 6.70 -4.44
C VAL A 205 28.70 6.12 -4.72
N VAL A 206 28.82 5.13 -5.60
CA VAL A 206 30.14 4.58 -5.99
C VAL A 206 30.92 5.62 -6.77
N LYS A 207 30.31 6.28 -7.77
CA LYS A 207 30.94 7.37 -8.53
C LYS A 207 31.50 8.46 -7.61
N LEU A 208 30.72 8.94 -6.63
CA LEU A 208 31.14 9.97 -5.69
C LEU A 208 32.27 9.49 -4.77
N HIS A 209 32.23 8.23 -4.34
CA HIS A 209 33.31 7.62 -3.57
C HIS A 209 34.61 7.55 -4.39
N LEU A 210 34.55 7.13 -5.66
CA LEU A 210 35.71 7.11 -6.57
C LEU A 210 36.31 8.51 -6.78
N LEU A 211 35.48 9.55 -6.89
CA LEU A 211 35.95 10.94 -6.99
C LEU A 211 36.67 11.40 -5.72
N CYS A 212 36.19 10.99 -4.54
CA CYS A 212 36.90 11.22 -3.28
C CYS A 212 38.26 10.51 -3.28
N LEU A 213 38.33 9.25 -3.70
CA LEU A 213 39.58 8.50 -3.80
C LEU A 213 40.56 9.10 -4.82
N ALA A 214 40.05 9.70 -5.90
CA ALA A 214 40.85 10.42 -6.88
C ALA A 214 41.32 11.81 -6.41
N GLY A 215 40.93 12.25 -5.20
CA GLY A 215 41.31 13.54 -4.62
C GLY A 215 40.68 14.75 -5.31
N VAL A 216 39.51 14.57 -5.95
CA VAL A 216 38.81 15.62 -6.68
C VAL A 216 37.81 16.28 -5.76
N ASP A 217 38.06 17.53 -5.35
CA ASP A 217 37.15 18.34 -4.51
C ASP A 217 36.47 17.51 -3.40
N GLU A 218 37.30 16.88 -2.56
CA GLU A 218 36.89 15.79 -1.66
C GLU A 218 35.76 16.23 -0.72
N ALA A 219 35.84 17.44 -0.16
CA ALA A 219 34.82 17.96 0.74
C ALA A 219 33.44 18.04 0.08
N ARG A 220 33.37 18.52 -1.17
CA ARG A 220 32.13 18.60 -1.94
C ARG A 220 31.58 17.22 -2.26
N HIS A 221 32.41 16.32 -2.78
CA HIS A 221 31.96 14.98 -3.18
C HIS A 221 31.58 14.12 -1.96
N ARG A 222 32.24 14.31 -0.82
CA ARG A 222 31.85 13.69 0.45
C ARG A 222 30.46 14.14 0.90
N ALA A 223 30.18 15.44 0.83
CA ALA A 223 28.85 15.96 1.16
C ALA A 223 27.75 15.39 0.25
N LEU A 224 28.00 15.33 -1.06
CA LEU A 224 27.07 14.71 -2.03
C LEU A 224 26.88 13.21 -1.79
N LEU A 225 27.93 12.51 -1.35
CA LEU A 225 27.90 11.09 -1.01
C LEU A 225 27.01 10.85 0.22
N ASP A 226 27.19 11.66 1.27
CA ASP A 226 26.38 11.59 2.48
C ASP A 226 24.91 11.92 2.22
N GLU A 227 24.63 12.93 1.38
CA GLU A 227 23.28 13.24 0.92
C GLU A 227 22.65 12.05 0.15
N SER A 228 23.42 11.46 -0.78
CA SER A 228 22.95 10.32 -1.57
C SER A 228 22.70 9.08 -0.69
N ALA A 229 23.54 8.85 0.32
CA ALA A 229 23.36 7.79 1.31
C ALA A 229 22.10 8.01 2.16
N ALA A 230 21.86 9.23 2.63
CA ALA A 230 20.65 9.58 3.37
C ALA A 230 19.38 9.40 2.52
N ARG A 231 19.44 9.71 1.22
CA ARG A 231 18.34 9.46 0.27
C ARG A 231 18.06 7.97 0.09
N ILE A 232 19.09 7.12 0.04
CA ILE A 232 18.90 5.65 -0.01
C ILE A 232 18.22 5.17 1.28
N ASP A 233 18.71 5.58 2.46
CA ASP A 233 18.11 5.21 3.75
C ASP A 233 16.62 5.59 3.79
N ALA A 234 16.29 6.83 3.39
CA ALA A 234 14.92 7.32 3.36
C ALA A 234 14.04 6.54 2.38
N ASN A 235 14.53 6.25 1.17
CA ASN A 235 13.78 5.49 0.17
C ASN A 235 13.50 4.06 0.63
N LEU A 236 14.48 3.37 1.23
CA LEU A 236 14.30 2.02 1.77
C LEU A 236 13.30 2.01 2.93
N ALA A 237 13.40 2.96 3.87
CA ALA A 237 12.45 3.08 4.97
C ALA A 237 11.02 3.33 4.49
N LEU A 238 10.83 4.17 3.48
CA LEU A 238 9.52 4.44 2.87
C LEU A 238 8.96 3.21 2.17
N LEU A 239 9.78 2.48 1.41
CA LEU A 239 9.38 1.24 0.73
C LEU A 239 8.94 0.18 1.76
N GLN A 240 9.72 -0.04 2.82
CA GLN A 240 9.39 -0.97 3.90
C GLN A 240 8.10 -0.62 4.64
N ARG A 241 7.82 0.68 4.82
CA ARG A 241 6.63 1.16 5.52
C ARG A 241 5.37 1.09 4.68
N ASN A 242 5.47 1.43 3.39
CA ASN A 242 4.30 1.68 2.55
C ASN A 242 3.90 0.44 1.72
N LEU A 243 4.80 -0.49 1.45
CA LEU A 243 4.52 -1.70 0.70
C LEU A 243 4.09 -2.85 1.62
N SER A 244 3.19 -3.71 1.11
CA SER A 244 2.70 -4.88 1.83
C SER A 244 3.80 -5.92 2.01
N GLN A 245 4.19 -6.22 3.25
CA GLN A 245 5.17 -7.27 3.58
C GLN A 245 4.77 -8.65 3.03
N PRO A 246 3.52 -9.12 3.17
CA PRO A 246 3.09 -10.39 2.56
C PRO A 246 3.23 -10.46 1.03
N THR A 247 3.26 -9.31 0.34
CA THR A 247 3.27 -9.26 -1.13
C THR A 247 4.67 -8.99 -1.70
N PHE A 248 5.44 -8.10 -1.05
CA PHE A 248 6.70 -7.59 -1.56
C PHE A 248 7.90 -7.84 -0.62
N GLY A 249 7.72 -8.54 0.50
CA GLY A 249 8.77 -8.74 1.51
C GLY A 249 10.08 -9.28 0.92
N ASP A 250 9.99 -10.34 0.11
CA ASP A 250 11.15 -10.96 -0.57
C ASP A 250 11.85 -10.04 -1.59
N LEU A 251 11.18 -8.97 -2.03
CA LEU A 251 11.72 -7.98 -2.96
C LEU A 251 12.25 -6.72 -2.27
N ILE A 252 11.84 -6.45 -1.04
CA ILE A 252 12.27 -5.27 -0.25
C ILE A 252 13.51 -5.58 0.61
N ALA A 253 13.64 -6.82 1.08
CA ALA A 253 14.79 -7.23 1.87
C ALA A 253 16.12 -7.13 1.10
N PRO A 254 16.25 -7.63 -0.15
CA PRO A 254 17.55 -7.66 -0.84
C PRO A 254 18.18 -6.27 -1.09
N PRO A 255 17.44 -5.22 -1.52
CA PRO A 255 18.01 -3.88 -1.60
C PRO A 255 18.50 -3.35 -0.24
N SER A 256 17.78 -3.67 0.84
CA SER A 256 18.14 -3.24 2.19
C SER A 256 19.43 -3.93 2.67
N GLU A 257 19.56 -5.23 2.42
CA GLU A 257 20.76 -6.03 2.76
C GLU A 257 21.98 -5.62 1.94
N ALA A 258 21.81 -5.35 0.63
CA ALA A 258 22.87 -4.86 -0.23
C ALA A 258 23.38 -3.49 0.26
N TRP A 259 22.46 -2.58 0.59
CA TRP A 259 22.82 -1.27 1.13
C TRP A 259 23.52 -1.34 2.49
N ALA A 260 23.06 -2.22 3.39
CA ALA A 260 23.66 -2.41 4.71
C ALA A 260 25.14 -2.83 4.64
N ARG A 261 25.52 -3.62 3.63
CA ARG A 261 26.92 -4.03 3.37
C ARG A 261 27.71 -2.96 2.62
N LEU A 262 27.09 -2.22 1.70
CA LEU A 262 27.75 -1.18 0.90
C LEU A 262 28.09 0.07 1.73
N LYS A 263 27.14 0.56 2.52
CA LYS A 263 27.25 1.80 3.30
C LYS A 263 28.53 1.93 4.15
N PRO A 264 28.98 0.91 4.92
CA PRO A 264 30.22 1.01 5.69
C PRO A 264 31.47 1.12 4.81
N LEU A 265 31.50 0.50 3.61
CA LEU A 265 32.64 0.62 2.70
C LEU A 265 32.81 2.05 2.18
N LEU A 266 31.71 2.74 1.88
CA LEU A 266 31.72 4.11 1.39
C LEU A 266 32.22 5.13 2.45
N ARG A 267 32.07 4.79 3.74
CA ARG A 267 32.52 5.58 4.90
C ARG A 267 33.88 5.17 5.45
N GLY A 268 34.38 4.01 5.06
CA GLY A 268 35.63 3.45 5.55
C GLY A 268 36.88 4.20 5.05
N ALA A 269 38.04 3.80 5.56
CA ALA A 269 39.33 4.32 5.11
C ALA A 269 39.53 4.11 3.59
N PRO A 270 40.28 4.99 2.89
CA PRO A 270 40.41 5.02 1.43
C PRO A 270 40.98 3.75 0.76
N ALA A 271 41.37 2.73 1.54
CA ALA A 271 41.90 1.46 1.04
C ALA A 271 40.82 0.36 0.85
N ALA A 272 39.53 0.63 1.15
CA ALA A 272 38.47 -0.32 0.81
C ALA A 272 38.40 -0.48 -0.72
N ALA A 273 38.50 -1.72 -1.21
CA ALA A 273 38.64 -2.01 -2.64
C ALA A 273 37.45 -1.46 -3.44
N PRO A 274 37.66 -0.51 -4.38
CA PRO A 274 36.59 0.05 -5.20
C PRO A 274 35.74 -1.00 -5.92
N ALA A 275 36.35 -2.08 -6.41
CA ALA A 275 35.67 -3.25 -6.95
C ALA A 275 34.63 -3.89 -6.00
N GLN A 276 34.91 -3.94 -4.69
CA GLN A 276 33.97 -4.51 -3.73
C GLN A 276 32.75 -3.60 -3.52
N ALA A 277 32.99 -2.28 -3.43
CA ALA A 277 31.89 -1.31 -3.35
C ALA A 277 31.05 -1.34 -4.64
N ASP A 278 31.70 -1.49 -5.79
CA ASP A 278 31.02 -1.60 -7.08
C ASP A 278 30.15 -2.85 -7.19
N ALA A 279 30.68 -4.01 -6.81
CA ALA A 279 29.93 -5.27 -6.81
C ALA A 279 28.66 -5.20 -5.94
N LEU A 280 28.77 -4.63 -4.73
CA LEU A 280 27.62 -4.45 -3.83
C LEU A 280 26.61 -3.41 -4.36
N ALA A 281 27.07 -2.39 -5.06
CA ALA A 281 26.20 -1.42 -5.72
C ALA A 281 25.45 -2.02 -6.91
N ASP A 282 26.05 -2.97 -7.63
CA ASP A 282 25.40 -3.71 -8.70
C ASP A 282 24.40 -4.74 -8.14
N GLU A 283 24.66 -5.35 -6.99
CA GLU A 283 23.65 -6.14 -6.26
C GLU A 283 22.45 -5.28 -5.83
N LEU A 284 22.70 -4.06 -5.34
CA LEU A 284 21.65 -3.08 -5.02
C LEU A 284 20.88 -2.66 -6.28
N LEU A 285 21.57 -2.44 -7.40
CA LEU A 285 20.94 -2.12 -8.68
C LEU A 285 20.02 -3.25 -9.15
N ALA A 286 20.52 -4.49 -9.19
CA ALA A 286 19.78 -5.65 -9.69
C ALA A 286 18.56 -5.97 -8.81
N SER A 287 18.69 -5.85 -7.49
CA SER A 287 17.56 -6.00 -6.57
C SER A 287 16.53 -4.88 -6.70
N ALA A 288 16.97 -3.62 -6.85
CA ALA A 288 16.08 -2.49 -7.11
C ALA A 288 15.35 -2.61 -8.46
N GLU A 289 15.99 -3.15 -9.50
CA GLU A 289 15.38 -3.43 -10.80
C GLU A 289 14.27 -4.48 -10.70
N ARG A 290 14.52 -5.59 -9.99
CA ARG A 290 13.50 -6.62 -9.74
C ARG A 290 12.30 -6.06 -8.98
N LEU A 291 12.55 -5.28 -7.93
CA LEU A 291 11.49 -4.61 -7.16
C LEU A 291 10.69 -3.64 -8.04
N THR A 292 11.37 -2.81 -8.84
CA THR A 292 10.73 -1.87 -9.77
C THR A 292 9.82 -2.60 -10.77
N ALA A 293 10.33 -3.65 -11.41
CA ALA A 293 9.57 -4.44 -12.38
C ALA A 293 8.33 -5.12 -11.76
N SER A 294 8.45 -5.62 -10.52
CA SER A 294 7.31 -6.21 -9.81
C SER A 294 6.26 -5.16 -9.45
N LEU A 295 6.68 -3.98 -9.00
CA LEU A 295 5.77 -2.86 -8.70
C LEU A 295 5.08 -2.34 -9.96
N GLU A 296 5.78 -2.27 -11.09
CA GLU A 296 5.22 -1.92 -12.40
C GLU A 296 4.19 -2.96 -12.88
N SER A 297 4.44 -4.25 -12.66
CA SER A 297 3.48 -5.31 -13.01
C SER A 297 2.26 -5.35 -12.10
N ALA A 298 2.40 -4.95 -10.84
CA ALA A 298 1.33 -5.00 -9.85
C ALA A 298 0.44 -3.75 -9.88
N GLY A 299 0.99 -2.59 -10.24
CA GLY A 299 0.19 -1.43 -10.58
C GLY A 299 -0.43 -1.63 -11.95
N SER A 300 -1.76 -1.55 -12.07
CA SER A 300 -2.52 -1.69 -13.33
C SER A 300 -2.27 -0.53 -14.33
N VAL A 301 -1.02 -0.09 -14.49
CA VAL A 301 -0.63 1.05 -15.30
C VAL A 301 0.00 0.52 -16.59
N ALA A 302 -0.82 0.35 -17.63
CA ALA A 302 -0.35 0.11 -18.99
C ALA A 302 0.57 1.26 -19.47
N PRO A 303 1.49 1.01 -20.42
CA PRO A 303 2.90 1.14 -20.11
C PRO A 303 3.36 2.60 -20.14
N LEU A 304 3.88 3.01 -18.99
CA LEU A 304 4.78 4.14 -18.76
C LEU A 304 6.10 4.00 -19.55
N ARG A 305 6.14 3.38 -20.74
CA ARG A 305 7.40 3.03 -21.44
C ARG A 305 8.27 4.27 -21.65
N ALA A 306 7.68 5.41 -22.00
CA ALA A 306 8.39 6.69 -22.08
C ALA A 306 8.94 7.12 -20.71
N LEU A 307 8.11 7.17 -19.66
CA LEU A 307 8.55 7.55 -18.32
C LEU A 307 9.62 6.60 -17.76
N ASN A 308 9.48 5.28 -17.95
CA ASN A 308 10.44 4.26 -17.55
C ASN A 308 11.75 4.41 -18.33
N THR A 309 11.67 4.74 -19.62
CA THR A 309 12.85 5.00 -20.45
C THR A 309 13.57 6.25 -19.98
N ALA A 310 12.85 7.35 -19.73
CA ALA A 310 13.38 8.59 -19.17
C ALA A 310 14.00 8.37 -17.77
N GLY A 311 13.33 7.59 -16.92
CA GLY A 311 13.83 7.21 -15.60
C GLY A 311 15.11 6.38 -15.67
N ARG A 312 15.19 5.42 -16.59
CA ARG A 312 16.38 4.57 -16.81
C ARG A 312 17.60 5.37 -17.26
N GLN A 313 17.41 6.47 -17.99
CA GLN A 313 18.50 7.36 -18.42
C GLN A 313 19.32 7.90 -17.23
N ARG A 314 18.68 8.12 -16.08
CA ARG A 314 19.36 8.59 -14.85
C ARG A 314 20.41 7.57 -14.41
N MET A 315 20.01 6.31 -14.29
CA MET A 315 20.91 5.22 -13.90
C MET A 315 22.02 5.02 -14.94
N LEU A 316 21.68 4.99 -16.24
CA LEU A 316 22.67 4.76 -17.31
C LEU A 316 23.76 5.85 -17.34
N SER A 317 23.38 7.12 -17.14
CA SER A 317 24.36 8.21 -17.07
C SER A 317 25.34 8.04 -15.90
N GLN A 318 24.83 7.66 -14.72
CA GLN A 318 25.66 7.45 -13.54
C GLN A 318 26.51 6.18 -13.66
N ARG A 319 25.98 5.12 -14.29
CA ARG A 319 26.72 3.89 -14.58
C ARG A 319 27.88 4.15 -15.53
N TYR A 320 27.66 4.89 -16.63
CA TYR A 320 28.76 5.29 -17.51
C TYR A 320 29.83 6.06 -16.73
N ALA A 321 29.43 7.03 -15.92
CA ALA A 321 30.38 7.85 -15.17
C ALA A 321 31.18 7.04 -14.12
N LYS A 322 30.51 6.11 -13.44
CA LYS A 322 31.11 5.15 -12.51
C LYS A 322 32.15 4.27 -13.22
N CYS A 323 31.79 3.64 -14.33
CA CYS A 323 32.69 2.76 -15.08
C CYS A 323 33.89 3.53 -15.68
N ALA A 324 33.69 4.77 -16.12
CA ALA A 324 34.78 5.63 -16.57
C ALA A 324 35.81 5.89 -15.45
N LEU A 325 35.37 6.15 -14.22
CA LEU A 325 36.26 6.32 -13.08
C LEU A 325 36.95 5.02 -12.67
N LEU A 326 36.22 3.90 -12.68
CA LEU A 326 36.78 2.57 -12.38
C LEU A 326 37.86 2.19 -13.39
N ALA A 327 37.66 2.44 -14.69
CA ALA A 327 38.68 2.22 -15.72
C ALA A 327 39.98 3.02 -15.46
N LEU A 328 39.88 4.21 -14.86
CA LEU A 328 41.04 5.03 -14.51
C LEU A 328 41.76 4.57 -13.25
N LEU A 329 41.02 4.01 -12.29
CA LEU A 329 41.52 3.64 -10.96
C LEU A 329 41.89 2.14 -10.85
N GLU A 330 41.37 1.29 -11.74
CA GLU A 330 41.60 -0.17 -11.75
C GLU A 330 42.17 -0.66 -13.10
N PRO A 331 43.49 -0.50 -13.32
CA PRO A 331 44.14 -0.90 -14.58
C PRO A 331 43.95 -2.38 -14.95
N ALA A 332 43.76 -3.24 -13.96
CA ALA A 332 43.60 -4.68 -14.15
C ALA A 332 42.24 -5.07 -14.80
N ALA A 333 41.24 -4.20 -14.72
CA ALA A 333 39.87 -4.47 -15.18
C ALA A 333 39.40 -3.51 -16.29
N VAL A 334 40.32 -2.78 -16.93
CA VAL A 334 40.00 -1.73 -17.93
C VAL A 334 39.08 -2.24 -19.05
N SER A 335 39.34 -3.44 -19.60
CA SER A 335 38.50 -4.00 -20.67
C SER A 335 37.06 -4.25 -20.24
N GLN A 336 36.85 -4.72 -19.01
CA GLN A 336 35.51 -4.95 -18.46
C GLN A 336 34.78 -3.62 -18.24
N HIS A 337 35.47 -2.63 -17.67
CA HIS A 337 34.90 -1.30 -17.44
C HIS A 337 34.59 -0.58 -18.76
N ALA A 338 35.45 -0.69 -19.77
CA ALA A 338 35.22 -0.15 -21.11
C ALA A 338 34.00 -0.79 -21.80
N GLN A 339 33.83 -2.11 -21.70
CA GLN A 339 32.63 -2.77 -22.21
C GLN A 339 31.37 -2.26 -21.51
N ALA A 340 31.39 -2.14 -20.17
CA ALA A 340 30.24 -1.63 -19.41
C ALA A 340 29.92 -0.16 -19.75
N MET A 341 30.93 0.66 -20.06
CA MET A 341 30.75 2.03 -20.56
C MET A 341 30.05 2.03 -21.93
N ASP A 342 30.50 1.20 -22.87
CA ASP A 342 29.91 1.12 -24.20
C ASP A 342 28.45 0.64 -24.15
N GLU A 343 28.16 -0.36 -23.33
CA GLU A 343 26.78 -0.83 -23.09
C GLU A 343 25.90 0.29 -22.51
N ALA A 344 26.39 1.00 -21.50
CA ALA A 344 25.66 2.11 -20.88
C ALA A 344 25.42 3.25 -21.87
N ARG A 345 26.42 3.58 -22.69
CA ARG A 345 26.33 4.61 -23.73
C ARG A 345 25.30 4.25 -24.80
N GLN A 346 25.40 3.05 -25.37
CA GLN A 346 24.47 2.60 -26.41
C GLN A 346 23.04 2.58 -25.88
N ALA A 347 22.82 2.04 -24.68
CA ALA A 347 21.50 2.02 -24.06
C ALA A 347 20.96 3.43 -23.77
N PHE A 348 21.84 4.37 -23.41
CA PHE A 348 21.44 5.75 -23.14
C PHE A 348 21.01 6.48 -24.43
N GLU A 349 21.84 6.40 -25.47
CA GLU A 349 21.58 7.03 -26.76
C GLU A 349 20.34 6.43 -27.45
N GLN A 350 20.16 5.10 -27.40
CA GLN A 350 18.94 4.44 -27.87
C GLN A 350 17.70 4.88 -27.09
N GLY A 351 17.82 5.07 -25.77
CA GLY A 351 16.74 5.54 -24.92
C GLY A 351 16.30 6.96 -25.26
N LEU A 352 17.25 7.89 -25.47
CA LEU A 352 16.94 9.24 -25.93
C LEU A 352 16.31 9.26 -27.32
N ALA A 353 16.82 8.46 -28.26
CA ALA A 353 16.23 8.35 -29.60
C ALA A 353 14.78 7.83 -29.55
N TYR A 354 14.50 6.86 -28.68
CA TYR A 354 13.13 6.39 -28.44
C TYR A 354 12.23 7.49 -27.90
N LEU A 355 12.69 8.26 -26.90
CA LEU A 355 11.93 9.38 -26.34
C LEU A 355 11.67 10.48 -27.38
N GLN A 356 12.61 10.70 -28.31
CA GLN A 356 12.45 11.64 -29.41
C GLN A 356 11.36 11.23 -30.39
N ALA A 357 11.29 9.93 -30.69
CA ALA A 357 10.28 9.38 -31.58
C ALA A 357 8.90 9.19 -30.92
N ALA A 358 8.81 9.34 -29.59
CA ALA A 358 7.56 9.14 -28.88
C ALA A 358 6.55 10.27 -29.16
N PRO A 359 5.25 9.96 -29.27
CA PRO A 359 4.18 10.94 -29.59
C PRO A 359 3.86 11.91 -28.43
N LEU A 360 4.70 11.96 -27.38
CA LEU A 360 4.53 12.75 -26.16
C LEU A 360 5.32 14.06 -26.18
N SER A 361 5.91 14.44 -27.32
CA SER A 361 6.90 15.53 -27.42
C SER A 361 6.27 16.93 -27.35
N THR A 362 6.37 17.58 -26.18
CA THR A 362 6.09 19.02 -25.99
C THR A 362 7.35 19.87 -26.24
N PRO A 363 7.25 21.19 -26.45
CA PRO A 363 8.42 22.08 -26.52
C PRO A 363 9.34 21.95 -25.29
N GLU A 364 8.77 21.78 -24.10
CA GLU A 364 9.49 21.64 -22.83
C GLU A 364 10.24 20.31 -22.78
N ILE A 365 9.62 19.21 -23.24
CA ILE A 365 10.27 17.89 -23.33
C ILE A 365 11.43 17.96 -24.32
N ARG A 366 11.26 18.61 -25.49
CA ARG A 366 12.35 18.79 -26.46
C ARG A 366 13.50 19.59 -25.87
N ALA A 367 13.23 20.72 -25.23
CA ALA A 367 14.26 21.54 -24.59
C ALA A 367 15.02 20.76 -23.49
N ALA A 368 14.30 19.97 -22.68
CA ALA A 368 14.92 19.13 -21.66
C ALA A 368 15.78 18.01 -22.27
N MET A 369 15.34 17.41 -23.38
CA MET A 369 16.12 16.41 -24.12
C MET A 369 17.39 17.00 -24.73
N ASP A 370 17.31 18.17 -25.37
CA ASP A 370 18.46 18.85 -25.97
C ASP A 370 19.50 19.19 -24.89
N ALA A 371 19.04 19.66 -23.72
CA ALA A 371 19.91 19.90 -22.58
C ALA A 371 20.57 18.59 -22.07
N ALA A 372 19.83 17.49 -22.00
CA ALA A 372 20.38 16.19 -21.60
C ALA A 372 21.41 15.65 -22.61
N LEU A 373 21.15 15.80 -23.90
CA LEU A 373 22.07 15.41 -24.97
C LEU A 373 23.36 16.25 -24.94
N GLY A 374 23.23 17.57 -24.77
CA GLY A 374 24.38 18.48 -24.66
C GLY A 374 25.25 18.15 -23.45
N ALA A 375 24.64 17.95 -22.28
CA ALA A 375 25.36 17.54 -21.07
C ALA A 375 26.02 16.17 -21.25
N TRP A 376 25.33 15.22 -21.91
CA TRP A 376 25.85 13.87 -22.19
C TRP A 376 27.12 13.94 -23.04
N GLN A 377 27.12 14.72 -24.12
CA GLN A 377 28.28 14.92 -24.99
C GLN A 377 29.46 15.55 -24.24
N GLN A 378 29.19 16.53 -23.36
CA GLN A 378 30.23 17.14 -22.51
C GLN A 378 30.85 16.11 -21.55
N MET A 379 30.04 15.23 -20.97
CA MET A 379 30.52 14.16 -20.09
C MET A 379 31.39 13.15 -20.85
N LEU A 380 30.96 12.70 -22.05
CA LEU A 380 31.76 11.80 -22.90
C LEU A 380 33.12 12.41 -23.26
N ALA A 381 33.14 13.69 -23.67
CA ALA A 381 34.37 14.40 -23.96
C ALA A 381 35.26 14.54 -22.72
N GLY A 382 34.66 14.83 -21.56
CA GLY A 382 35.36 14.92 -20.27
C GLY A 382 36.06 13.62 -19.89
N ALA A 383 35.38 12.47 -20.05
CA ALA A 383 35.95 11.15 -19.78
C ALA A 383 37.18 10.88 -20.66
N ALA A 384 37.05 11.06 -21.97
CA ALA A 384 38.13 10.82 -22.93
C ALA A 384 39.35 11.73 -22.69
N LEU A 385 39.13 12.98 -22.26
CA LEU A 385 40.22 13.89 -21.91
C LEU A 385 40.90 13.53 -20.58
N ALA A 386 40.13 13.08 -19.59
CA ALA A 386 40.67 12.64 -18.30
C ALA A 386 41.55 11.39 -18.43
N GLU A 387 41.18 10.46 -19.31
CA GLU A 387 41.94 9.24 -19.61
C GLU A 387 43.35 9.52 -20.13
N ARG A 388 43.48 10.51 -21.03
CA ARG A 388 44.76 10.87 -21.66
C ARG A 388 45.64 11.77 -20.79
N ALA A 389 45.06 12.45 -19.80
CA ALA A 389 45.76 13.40 -18.95
C ALA A 389 46.57 12.70 -17.85
N THR A 390 47.59 13.38 -17.31
CA THR A 390 48.40 12.91 -16.18
C THR A 390 48.58 14.01 -15.11
N GLY A 391 48.95 13.62 -13.89
CA GLY A 391 49.24 14.55 -12.80
C GLY A 391 48.12 15.55 -12.51
N ARG A 392 48.47 16.83 -12.37
CA ARG A 392 47.53 17.91 -12.03
C ARG A 392 46.52 18.19 -13.13
N GLU A 393 46.88 17.95 -14.40
CA GLU A 393 45.92 18.08 -15.50
C GLU A 393 44.80 17.03 -15.34
N ARG A 394 45.14 15.78 -15.01
CA ARG A 394 44.16 14.72 -14.77
C ARG A 394 43.16 15.11 -13.68
N GLN A 395 43.63 15.65 -12.55
CA GLN A 395 42.74 16.12 -11.48
C GLN A 395 41.77 17.20 -11.96
N ASN A 396 42.24 18.19 -12.73
CA ASN A 396 41.38 19.23 -13.29
C ASN A 396 40.35 18.66 -14.28
N ARG A 397 40.76 17.72 -15.15
CA ARG A 397 39.86 17.05 -16.10
C ARG A 397 38.81 16.21 -15.39
N LEU A 398 39.19 15.51 -14.32
CA LEU A 398 38.26 14.74 -13.48
C LEU A 398 37.25 15.65 -12.76
N GLY A 399 37.65 16.84 -12.31
CA GLY A 399 36.72 17.83 -11.75
C GLY A 399 35.69 18.33 -12.78
N ALA A 400 36.13 18.60 -14.01
CA ALA A 400 35.23 18.97 -15.10
C ALA A 400 34.28 17.82 -15.47
N PHE A 401 34.81 16.59 -15.54
CA PHE A 401 34.02 15.39 -15.79
C PHE A 401 32.98 15.12 -14.69
N ALA A 402 33.36 15.26 -13.42
CA ALA A 402 32.45 15.13 -12.28
C ALA A 402 31.28 16.13 -12.39
N THR A 403 31.60 17.39 -12.69
CA THR A 403 30.60 18.45 -12.91
C THR A 403 29.66 18.11 -14.08
N ALA A 404 30.20 17.66 -15.21
CA ALA A 404 29.39 17.24 -16.36
C ALA A 404 28.48 16.04 -16.01
N SER A 405 28.96 15.09 -15.21
CA SER A 405 28.17 13.91 -14.81
C SER A 405 26.95 14.25 -13.92
N GLU A 406 27.06 15.28 -13.08
CA GLU A 406 25.92 15.80 -12.30
C GLU A 406 24.98 16.62 -13.19
N ALA A 407 25.52 17.41 -14.14
CA ALA A 407 24.71 18.16 -15.09
C ALA A 407 23.84 17.25 -15.98
N VAL A 408 24.35 16.07 -16.37
CA VAL A 408 23.54 15.06 -17.07
C VAL A 408 22.42 14.55 -16.18
N LEU A 409 22.70 14.23 -14.91
CA LEU A 409 21.69 13.76 -13.96
C LEU A 409 20.56 14.79 -13.81
N ASP A 410 20.91 16.05 -13.59
CA ASP A 410 19.96 17.16 -13.44
C ASP A 410 19.12 17.39 -14.70
N ALA A 411 19.73 17.27 -15.89
CA ALA A 411 19.00 17.39 -17.15
C ALA A 411 18.01 16.23 -17.35
N VAL A 412 18.42 15.00 -17.03
CA VAL A 412 17.56 13.82 -17.15
C VAL A 412 16.46 13.78 -16.07
N GLU A 413 16.73 14.27 -14.85
CA GLU A 413 15.69 14.44 -13.82
C GLU A 413 14.61 15.43 -14.29
N ARG A 414 15.01 16.57 -14.87
CA ARG A 414 14.07 17.51 -15.49
C ARG A 414 13.30 16.89 -16.64
N LEU A 415 13.96 16.15 -17.53
CA LEU A 415 13.30 15.43 -18.62
C LEU A 415 12.26 14.44 -18.11
N THR A 416 12.59 13.65 -17.09
CA THR A 416 11.67 12.69 -16.48
C THR A 416 10.44 13.41 -15.92
N ALA A 417 10.62 14.52 -15.21
CA ALA A 417 9.51 15.29 -14.65
C ALA A 417 8.58 15.87 -15.73
N GLN A 418 9.14 16.33 -16.86
CA GLN A 418 8.35 16.82 -17.99
C GLN A 418 7.54 15.70 -18.67
N VAL A 419 8.16 14.52 -18.84
CA VAL A 419 7.45 13.33 -19.36
C VAL A 419 6.32 12.92 -18.42
N GLU A 420 6.57 12.89 -17.11
CA GLU A 420 5.55 12.59 -16.09
C GLU A 420 4.38 13.57 -16.16
N HIS A 421 4.66 14.86 -16.23
CA HIS A 421 3.64 15.91 -16.33
C HIS A 421 2.80 15.79 -17.61
N SER A 422 3.45 15.60 -18.77
CA SER A 422 2.76 15.41 -20.06
C SER A 422 1.84 14.19 -20.04
N MET A 423 2.27 13.08 -19.42
CA MET A 423 1.44 11.89 -19.27
C MET A 423 0.22 12.13 -18.35
N GLN A 424 0.37 12.89 -17.28
CA GLN A 424 -0.76 13.25 -16.41
C GLN A 424 -1.80 14.10 -17.13
N LEU A 425 -1.38 14.99 -18.04
CA LEU A 425 -2.28 15.81 -18.85
C LEU A 425 -3.07 14.98 -19.87
N LEU A 426 -2.47 13.97 -20.49
CA LEU A 426 -3.13 13.11 -21.48
C LEU A 426 -4.07 12.06 -20.87
N MET A 427 -3.93 11.77 -19.57
CA MET A 427 -4.79 10.84 -18.83
C MET A 427 -5.94 11.54 -18.07
N GLY A 428 -6.03 12.87 -18.11
CA GLY A 428 -7.21 13.62 -17.67
C GLY A 428 -8.01 14.10 -18.86
#